data_AF-A0A815BNN0-F1
#
_entry.id   AF-A0A815BNN0-F1
#
_cell.length_a   1.000
_cell.length_b   1.000
_cell.length_c   1.000
_cell.angle_alpha   90.00
_cell.angle_beta   90.00
_cell.angle_gamma   90.00
#
_symmetry.space_group_name_H-M   'P 1'
#
loop_
_entity.id
_entity.type
_entity.pdbx_description
1 polymer ?
#
loop_
_entity_poly.entity_id
_entity_poly.type
_entity_poly.pdbx_seq_one_letter_code
_entity_poly.pdbx_strand_id
1 'polypeptide(L)'
;MRQVCGTGGTCAAPTCPDGKMNGDETGVDCGGSCTTKCGTNVGCKVTADCNAALCVAGTCAAATCSDLIQNGGEADVDCSGTCSKCGTGGKCTLGTDCVSQVCGTDNKCAAPTCSDNKMNGDETGVDCGGATCTTRCGIGIGCKVTSDCNNGCNNLVCYDGKCGTPSCQLQFQISTISMNSPRGISIADFNRDGKPDIANTNFNAKTISIQNGNRDGTFGTPRTFASSGNSPQNMIAGDFNNDDKLDLLVDNYDGSNADVFIGDGNGNFARTATISANGHPEPIAVGDFNLDGKLDVTVASSDAGNTQVSLNNGDGTFTGQTKSSTGANPQAVAVGDYNLDGKSDLAICNLNGNAVTVLLGTGNGLFTAAANAPAGANSEAIVNGDFNRDGILDLAVVNGNDKNIMVLKGSGTGTFTTIATISMGTYPVDIIAADINNDGILDLAIIDSSDTNFRWLIGNGDGTFTGPSQLNVVTTDAETFAAGDLNGDGRLDFVIGHQSQNKLTILLNTCKYCKS
;
A
#
# COMPACT_ATOMS: atom_id res chain seq x y z
N MET A 1 26.18 -31.87 74.27
CA MET A 1 26.30 -33.14 73.52
C MET A 1 24.96 -33.85 73.59
N ARG A 2 24.11 -33.73 72.57
CA ARG A 2 22.84 -34.48 72.50
C ARG A 2 23.17 -35.85 71.94
N GLN A 3 23.23 -36.88 72.78
CA GLN A 3 23.59 -38.23 72.39
C GLN A 3 22.36 -39.04 71.96
N VAL A 4 22.55 -39.96 71.01
CA VAL A 4 21.52 -40.92 70.56
C VAL A 4 21.63 -42.20 71.38
N CYS A 5 20.49 -42.71 71.84
CA CYS A 5 20.42 -43.95 72.62
C CYS A 5 20.42 -45.15 71.67
N GLY A 6 21.46 -45.98 71.73
CA GLY A 6 21.56 -47.22 70.96
C GLY A 6 20.67 -48.34 71.52
N THR A 7 20.40 -49.36 70.71
CA THR A 7 19.72 -50.58 71.17
C THR A 7 20.51 -51.23 72.29
N GLY A 8 20.00 -51.14 73.53
CA GLY A 8 20.67 -51.63 74.74
C GLY A 8 21.01 -50.56 75.79
N GLY A 9 20.63 -49.29 75.58
CA GLY A 9 20.82 -48.23 76.59
C GLY A 9 22.25 -47.66 76.66
N THR A 10 23.07 -47.91 75.63
CA THR A 10 24.42 -47.36 75.47
C THR A 10 24.43 -46.16 74.53
N CYS A 11 25.41 -45.26 74.69
CA CYS A 11 25.58 -44.12 73.80
C CYS A 11 26.01 -44.62 72.41
N ALA A 12 25.23 -44.30 71.38
CA ALA A 12 25.62 -44.58 70.00
C ALA A 12 26.66 -43.54 69.52
N ALA A 13 27.56 -43.96 68.64
CA ALA A 13 28.45 -43.04 67.95
C ALA A 13 27.62 -42.12 67.05
N PRO A 14 27.97 -40.82 66.94
CA PRO A 14 27.43 -39.89 65.94
C PRO A 14 27.36 -40.53 64.55
N THR A 15 26.20 -40.49 63.91
CA THR A 15 26.05 -40.85 62.49
C THR A 15 25.17 -39.83 61.81
N CYS A 16 25.52 -39.42 60.59
CA CYS A 16 24.79 -38.36 59.90
C CYS A 16 23.26 -38.56 59.87
N PRO A 17 22.68 -39.74 59.57
CA PRO A 17 21.23 -39.89 59.61
C PRO A 17 20.73 -40.37 60.99
N ASP A 18 20.87 -39.56 62.05
CA ASP A 18 20.41 -39.91 63.41
C ASP A 18 19.37 -38.96 64.04
N GLY A 19 18.98 -37.90 63.31
CA GLY A 19 17.99 -36.92 63.69
C GLY A 19 18.48 -35.91 64.74
N LYS A 20 19.79 -35.82 65.01
CA LYS A 20 20.37 -34.93 66.02
C LYS A 20 21.66 -34.26 65.51
N MET A 21 21.70 -32.94 65.56
CA MET A 21 22.94 -32.17 65.40
C MET A 21 23.99 -32.55 66.46
N ASN A 22 24.93 -33.42 66.11
CA ASN A 22 25.97 -33.95 66.98
C ASN A 22 27.29 -34.17 66.20
N GLY A 23 28.37 -34.64 66.85
CA GLY A 23 29.68 -34.74 66.17
C GLY A 23 30.22 -33.39 65.68
N ASP A 24 30.63 -33.32 64.42
CA ASP A 24 31.13 -32.11 63.74
C ASP A 24 30.10 -31.45 62.80
N GLU A 25 28.83 -31.90 62.84
CA GLU A 25 27.74 -31.38 62.03
C GLU A 25 27.48 -29.89 62.28
N THR A 26 27.03 -29.19 61.22
CA THR A 26 26.67 -27.77 61.28
C THR A 26 25.16 -27.51 61.17
N GLY A 27 24.37 -28.53 60.81
CA GLY A 27 22.93 -28.62 61.00
C GLY A 27 22.49 -30.01 61.49
N VAL A 28 21.18 -30.25 61.66
CA VAL A 28 20.70 -31.60 61.98
C VAL A 28 20.93 -32.51 60.78
N ASP A 29 21.76 -33.54 60.95
CA ASP A 29 22.06 -34.55 59.95
C ASP A 29 22.73 -33.99 58.67
N CYS A 30 23.42 -32.84 58.76
CA CYS A 30 24.05 -32.17 57.62
C CYS A 30 25.28 -31.33 57.99
N GLY A 31 26.16 -31.13 56.98
CA GLY A 31 27.38 -30.32 57.09
C GLY A 31 28.51 -30.98 57.90
N GLY A 32 29.67 -30.35 57.97
CA GLY A 32 30.86 -30.94 58.59
C GLY A 32 31.37 -32.14 57.77
N SER A 33 31.54 -33.29 58.41
CA SER A 33 31.93 -34.54 57.75
C SER A 33 30.78 -35.25 57.01
N CYS A 34 29.54 -34.76 57.13
CA CYS A 34 28.40 -35.36 56.46
C CYS A 34 28.40 -35.14 54.95
N THR A 35 28.00 -36.18 54.21
CA THR A 35 27.82 -36.12 52.76
C THR A 35 26.61 -35.27 52.37
N THR A 36 25.59 -35.20 53.24
CA THR A 36 24.43 -34.33 53.11
C THR A 36 24.81 -32.89 53.48
N LYS A 37 24.65 -31.96 52.54
CA LYS A 37 24.85 -30.53 52.76
C LYS A 37 23.59 -29.86 53.30
N CYS A 38 23.77 -28.82 54.11
CA CYS A 38 22.71 -28.10 54.77
C CYS A 38 21.96 -27.14 53.83
N GLY A 39 20.64 -27.05 54.01
CA GLY A 39 19.76 -26.12 53.29
C GLY A 39 19.88 -24.66 53.77
N THR A 40 19.18 -23.75 53.12
CA THR A 40 19.18 -22.32 53.46
C THR A 40 18.72 -22.08 54.90
N ASN A 41 19.34 -21.11 55.59
CA ASN A 41 19.14 -20.74 56.99
C ASN A 41 19.53 -21.80 58.03
N VAL A 42 20.26 -22.84 57.64
CA VAL A 42 20.86 -23.83 58.54
C VAL A 42 22.29 -23.41 58.88
N GLY A 43 22.82 -23.81 60.04
CA GLY A 43 24.17 -23.44 60.47
C GLY A 43 25.27 -23.97 59.54
N CYS A 44 26.38 -23.23 59.45
CA CYS A 44 27.57 -23.61 58.68
C CYS A 44 28.84 -23.00 59.29
N LYS A 45 29.99 -23.60 58.98
CA LYS A 45 31.34 -23.08 59.30
C LYS A 45 32.14 -22.78 58.04
N VAL A 46 31.98 -23.61 57.01
CA VAL A 46 32.61 -23.44 55.70
C VAL A 46 31.56 -23.52 54.61
N THR A 47 31.89 -22.98 53.43
CA THR A 47 31.01 -23.03 52.25
C THR A 47 30.62 -24.45 51.88
N ALA A 48 31.51 -25.43 52.08
CA ALA A 48 31.26 -26.85 51.79
C ALA A 48 30.09 -27.45 52.59
N ASP A 49 29.72 -26.85 53.74
CA ASP A 49 28.60 -27.29 54.57
C ASP A 49 27.24 -27.01 53.90
N CYS A 50 27.18 -26.09 52.95
CA CYS A 50 25.94 -25.56 52.40
C CYS A 50 25.64 -26.08 50.99
N ASN A 51 24.37 -26.36 50.72
CA ASN A 51 23.92 -26.77 49.38
C ASN A 51 24.26 -25.74 48.30
N ALA A 52 24.10 -24.44 48.60
CA ALA A 52 24.46 -23.34 47.71
C ALA A 52 25.95 -22.93 47.78
N ALA A 53 26.79 -23.69 48.52
CA ALA A 53 28.19 -23.36 48.73
C ALA A 53 28.44 -21.93 49.29
N LEU A 54 27.46 -21.35 50.00
CA LEU A 54 27.52 -19.99 50.53
C LEU A 54 27.22 -19.99 52.03
N CYS A 55 28.23 -19.70 52.84
CA CYS A 55 28.12 -19.61 54.30
C CYS A 55 28.33 -18.15 54.73
N VAL A 56 27.25 -17.45 55.06
CA VAL A 56 27.25 -16.03 55.43
C VAL A 56 26.81 -15.90 56.88
N ALA A 57 27.64 -15.23 57.68
CA ALA A 57 27.40 -15.01 59.11
C ALA A 57 27.09 -16.30 59.92
N GLY A 58 27.67 -17.42 59.51
CA GLY A 58 27.49 -18.72 60.18
C GLY A 58 26.22 -19.47 59.80
N THR A 59 25.50 -19.02 58.77
CA THR A 59 24.32 -19.69 58.20
C THR A 59 24.42 -19.86 56.69
N CYS A 60 23.90 -20.97 56.17
CA CYS A 60 23.82 -21.23 54.75
C CYS A 60 22.86 -20.24 54.09
N ALA A 61 23.37 -19.42 53.16
CA ALA A 61 22.55 -18.51 52.39
C ALA A 61 22.06 -19.17 51.09
N ALA A 62 21.02 -18.60 50.48
CA ALA A 62 20.58 -19.01 49.15
C ALA A 62 21.58 -18.49 48.10
N ALA A 63 21.73 -19.23 47.01
CA ALA A 63 22.43 -18.81 45.80
C ALA A 63 21.85 -17.49 45.27
N THR A 64 22.69 -16.58 44.78
CA THR A 64 22.25 -15.35 44.13
C THR A 64 22.99 -15.12 42.82
N CYS A 65 22.34 -14.52 41.83
CA CYS A 65 22.90 -14.24 40.50
C CYS A 65 23.93 -13.09 40.46
N SER A 66 24.67 -12.89 41.54
CA SER A 66 25.66 -11.82 41.69
C SER A 66 26.63 -12.09 42.85
N ASP A 67 26.76 -13.34 43.30
CA ASP A 67 27.64 -13.71 44.42
C ASP A 67 29.05 -14.14 43.99
N LEU A 68 29.33 -14.13 42.69
CA LEU A 68 30.61 -14.50 42.07
C LEU A 68 30.98 -15.98 42.29
N ILE A 69 29.99 -16.84 42.59
CA ILE A 69 30.19 -18.27 42.82
C ILE A 69 29.22 -19.06 41.93
N GLN A 70 29.75 -19.97 41.11
CA GLN A 70 28.92 -20.89 40.33
C GLN A 70 28.16 -21.88 41.25
N ASN A 71 26.92 -21.57 41.61
CA ASN A 71 26.08 -22.37 42.50
C ASN A 71 24.60 -22.35 42.02
N GLY A 72 23.65 -22.88 42.80
CA GLY A 72 22.22 -22.63 42.56
C GLY A 72 21.60 -23.13 41.24
N GLY A 73 22.32 -23.90 40.42
CA GLY A 73 21.89 -24.34 39.08
C GLY A 73 22.47 -23.52 37.92
N GLU A 74 23.45 -22.66 38.20
CA GLU A 74 24.18 -21.86 37.20
C GLU A 74 25.12 -22.71 36.31
N ALA A 75 25.15 -22.39 35.02
CA ALA A 75 26.05 -23.02 34.05
C ALA A 75 27.43 -22.36 34.03
N ASP A 76 27.51 -21.07 34.34
CA ASP A 76 28.75 -20.33 34.63
C ASP A 76 28.50 -19.34 35.77
N VAL A 77 29.57 -18.78 36.35
CA VAL A 77 29.47 -17.86 37.50
C VAL A 77 28.40 -16.79 37.28
N ASP A 78 27.37 -16.78 38.13
CA ASP A 78 26.25 -15.83 38.16
C ASP A 78 25.34 -15.83 36.90
N CYS A 79 25.34 -16.89 36.07
CA CYS A 79 24.49 -16.95 34.88
C CYS A 79 23.90 -18.33 34.56
N SER A 80 22.76 -18.29 33.86
CA SER A 80 21.85 -19.41 33.54
C SER A 80 21.06 -19.98 34.73
N GLY A 81 20.28 -21.04 34.50
CA GLY A 81 19.38 -21.61 35.51
C GLY A 81 18.24 -20.64 35.85
N THR A 82 18.23 -20.13 37.07
CA THR A 82 17.27 -19.08 37.49
C THR A 82 17.79 -17.66 37.25
N CYS A 83 19.04 -17.53 36.79
CA CYS A 83 19.72 -16.27 36.50
C CYS A 83 19.61 -15.86 35.03
N SER A 84 20.09 -14.65 34.73
CA SER A 84 20.19 -14.16 33.35
C SER A 84 21.06 -15.10 32.51
N LYS A 85 20.74 -15.24 31.22
CA LYS A 85 21.50 -16.10 30.31
C LYS A 85 22.96 -15.64 30.18
N CYS A 86 23.87 -16.58 30.02
CA CYS A 86 25.29 -16.32 29.85
C CYS A 86 25.56 -15.63 28.51
N GLY A 87 26.43 -14.61 28.52
CA GLY A 87 26.95 -13.96 27.32
C GLY A 87 27.97 -14.82 26.58
N THR A 88 28.44 -14.34 25.43
CA THR A 88 29.45 -15.06 24.62
C THR A 88 30.70 -15.39 25.42
N GLY A 89 31.15 -16.65 25.34
CA GLY A 89 32.31 -17.18 26.06
C GLY A 89 32.01 -17.74 27.46
N GLY A 90 30.82 -17.49 28.03
CA GLY A 90 30.37 -18.10 29.29
C GLY A 90 30.09 -19.58 29.12
N LYS A 91 30.30 -20.39 30.16
CA LYS A 91 30.03 -21.83 30.12
C LYS A 91 28.53 -22.15 29.95
N CYS A 92 28.25 -23.25 29.27
CA CYS A 92 26.89 -23.70 29.01
C CYS A 92 26.82 -25.23 28.89
N THR A 93 25.61 -25.75 29.02
CA THR A 93 25.27 -27.17 28.76
C THR A 93 24.14 -27.31 27.74
N LEU A 94 23.25 -26.33 27.69
CA LEU A 94 22.14 -26.23 26.75
C LEU A 94 22.20 -24.87 26.06
N GLY A 95 21.69 -24.79 24.83
CA GLY A 95 21.59 -23.51 24.13
C GLY A 95 20.78 -22.46 24.92
N THR A 96 19.78 -22.89 25.69
CA THR A 96 18.96 -22.01 26.55
C THR A 96 19.76 -21.29 27.63
N ASP A 97 20.94 -21.79 27.99
CA ASP A 97 21.84 -21.16 28.95
C ASP A 97 22.46 -19.87 28.38
N CYS A 98 22.50 -19.73 27.05
CA CYS A 98 23.17 -18.66 26.34
C CYS A 98 22.20 -17.62 25.80
N VAL A 99 22.59 -16.34 25.83
CA VAL A 99 21.82 -15.26 25.18
C VAL A 99 21.60 -15.59 23.69
N SER A 100 22.63 -16.09 23.01
CA SER A 100 22.59 -16.51 21.60
C SER A 100 21.72 -17.73 21.32
N GLN A 101 21.25 -18.46 22.33
CA GLN A 101 20.63 -19.79 22.16
C GLN A 101 21.57 -20.87 21.63
N VAL A 102 22.88 -20.61 21.54
CA VAL A 102 23.87 -21.55 20.99
C VAL A 102 24.95 -21.84 22.02
N CYS A 103 25.01 -23.10 22.44
CA CYS A 103 26.10 -23.64 23.24
C CYS A 103 27.07 -24.40 22.31
N GLY A 104 28.30 -23.93 22.22
CA GLY A 104 29.36 -24.49 21.39
C GLY A 104 29.83 -25.85 21.85
N THR A 105 30.55 -26.56 20.98
CA THR A 105 31.14 -27.89 21.29
C THR A 105 32.25 -27.82 22.34
N ASP A 106 32.74 -26.61 22.65
CA ASP A 106 33.66 -26.31 23.75
C ASP A 106 32.95 -26.03 25.09
N ASN A 107 31.63 -26.27 25.15
CA ASN A 107 30.75 -25.97 26.29
C ASN A 107 30.75 -24.48 26.67
N LYS A 108 30.87 -23.60 25.68
CA LYS A 108 30.76 -22.15 25.87
C LYS A 108 29.73 -21.53 24.93
N CYS A 109 29.11 -20.45 25.38
CA CYS A 109 28.14 -19.71 24.59
C CYS A 109 28.81 -19.09 23.37
N ALA A 110 28.38 -19.50 22.18
CA ALA A 110 28.88 -18.96 20.93
C ALA A 110 28.24 -17.60 20.66
N ALA A 111 28.93 -16.75 19.88
CA ALA A 111 28.30 -15.56 19.31
C ALA A 111 27.22 -15.97 18.30
N PRO A 112 26.13 -15.19 18.16
CA PRO A 112 25.19 -15.30 17.05
C PRO A 112 25.92 -15.35 15.70
N THR A 113 25.54 -16.27 14.83
CA THR A 113 26.03 -16.31 13.44
C THR A 113 24.89 -16.61 12.48
N CYS A 114 24.98 -16.09 11.26
CA CYS A 114 24.00 -16.31 10.18
C CYS A 114 24.06 -17.73 9.56
N SER A 115 24.31 -18.75 10.38
CA SER A 115 24.45 -20.15 9.98
C SER A 115 24.33 -21.13 11.18
N ASP A 116 23.83 -20.65 12.34
CA ASP A 116 23.73 -21.44 13.57
C ASP A 116 22.34 -22.09 13.79
N ASN A 117 21.43 -21.93 12.82
CA ASN A 117 20.04 -22.39 12.85
C ASN A 117 19.21 -21.80 13.99
N LYS A 118 19.54 -20.59 14.47
CA LYS A 118 18.75 -19.86 15.46
C LYS A 118 18.50 -18.44 15.00
N MET A 119 17.23 -18.02 15.06
CA MET A 119 16.89 -16.60 14.93
C MET A 119 17.37 -15.84 16.17
N ASN A 120 18.58 -15.28 16.10
CA ASN A 120 19.24 -14.56 17.20
C ASN A 120 19.96 -13.31 16.67
N GLY A 121 20.57 -12.51 17.55
CA GLY A 121 21.23 -11.27 17.11
C GLY A 121 20.26 -10.26 16.48
N ASP A 122 20.62 -9.72 15.31
CA ASP A 122 19.80 -8.78 14.53
C ASP A 122 19.04 -9.43 13.36
N GLU A 123 19.05 -10.76 13.29
CA GLU A 123 18.34 -11.52 12.27
C GLU A 123 16.84 -11.24 12.25
N THR A 124 16.26 -11.29 11.05
CA THR A 124 14.80 -11.17 10.85
C THR A 124 14.15 -12.48 10.45
N GLY A 125 14.94 -13.48 10.04
CA GLY A 125 14.57 -14.89 9.93
C GLY A 125 15.73 -15.78 10.39
N VAL A 126 15.50 -17.08 10.56
CA VAL A 126 16.57 -18.02 10.98
C VAL A 126 17.75 -17.94 10.01
N ASP A 127 18.92 -17.52 10.50
CA ASP A 127 20.16 -17.39 9.74
C ASP A 127 20.09 -16.38 8.57
N CYS A 128 19.13 -15.43 8.58
CA CYS A 128 18.95 -14.47 7.48
C CYS A 128 18.39 -13.11 7.91
N GLY A 129 18.65 -12.11 7.06
CA GLY A 129 18.16 -10.74 7.25
C GLY A 129 18.84 -10.00 8.40
N GLY A 130 18.52 -8.73 8.59
CA GLY A 130 19.28 -7.87 9.49
C GLY A 130 20.48 -7.21 8.82
N ALA A 131 21.17 -6.36 9.57
CA ALA A 131 22.31 -5.59 9.08
C ALA A 131 23.60 -6.43 9.03
N THR A 132 23.75 -7.43 9.91
CA THR A 132 24.97 -8.23 9.99
C THR A 132 24.97 -9.43 9.04
N CYS A 133 23.80 -9.97 8.68
CA CYS A 133 23.71 -11.12 7.78
C CYS A 133 23.75 -10.72 6.31
N THR A 134 24.74 -11.27 5.61
CA THR A 134 24.81 -11.20 4.14
C THR A 134 23.75 -12.09 3.47
N THR A 135 23.33 -13.16 4.16
CA THR A 135 22.25 -14.04 3.71
C THR A 135 20.92 -13.33 3.85
N ARG A 136 20.24 -13.14 2.72
CA ARG A 136 18.94 -12.48 2.67
C ARG A 136 17.80 -13.48 2.69
N CYS A 137 16.72 -13.13 3.38
CA CYS A 137 15.61 -14.01 3.63
C CYS A 137 14.78 -14.31 2.37
N GLY A 138 14.40 -15.58 2.21
CA GLY A 138 13.53 -16.04 1.12
C GLY A 138 12.06 -15.73 1.34
N ILE A 139 11.21 -16.11 0.39
CA ILE A 139 9.76 -15.87 0.44
C ILE A 139 9.13 -16.46 1.73
N GLY A 140 8.26 -15.69 2.37
CA GLY A 140 7.52 -16.06 3.59
C GLY A 140 8.32 -15.95 4.89
N ILE A 141 9.62 -15.64 4.81
CA ILE A 141 10.52 -15.50 5.96
C ILE A 141 10.49 -14.06 6.48
N GLY A 142 10.73 -13.88 7.77
CA GLY A 142 10.59 -12.60 8.46
C GLY A 142 11.56 -11.50 7.99
N CYS A 143 11.09 -10.26 8.00
CA CYS A 143 11.85 -9.06 7.63
C CYS A 143 11.38 -7.83 8.42
N LYS A 144 12.21 -6.80 8.48
CA LYS A 144 11.87 -5.46 8.99
C LYS A 144 11.99 -4.39 7.90
N VAL A 145 12.94 -4.57 7.00
CA VAL A 145 13.20 -3.69 5.86
C VAL A 145 13.35 -4.52 4.59
N THR A 146 13.12 -3.92 3.41
CA THR A 146 13.27 -4.61 2.13
C THR A 146 14.67 -5.17 1.91
N SER A 147 15.71 -4.54 2.49
CA SER A 147 17.06 -5.09 2.45
C SER A 147 17.23 -6.39 3.22
N ASP A 148 16.27 -6.84 4.03
CA ASP A 148 16.36 -8.17 4.66
C ASP A 148 16.01 -9.28 3.67
N CYS A 149 15.32 -8.96 2.58
CA CYS A 149 14.80 -9.90 1.61
C CYS A 149 15.77 -10.16 0.46
N ASN A 150 15.69 -11.38 -0.11
CA ASN A 150 16.59 -11.83 -1.15
C ASN A 150 16.41 -11.03 -2.45
N ASN A 151 17.52 -10.46 -2.93
CA ASN A 151 17.62 -9.73 -4.20
C ASN A 151 17.90 -10.65 -5.41
N GLY A 152 17.99 -11.97 -5.23
CA GLY A 152 18.21 -12.92 -6.32
C GLY A 152 16.96 -13.21 -7.13
N CYS A 153 16.99 -12.89 -8.44
CA CYS A 153 16.02 -13.13 -9.53
C CYS A 153 14.51 -12.85 -9.29
N ASN A 154 14.06 -12.59 -8.07
CA ASN A 154 12.64 -12.48 -7.69
C ASN A 154 12.28 -11.15 -7.00
N ASN A 155 13.23 -10.21 -6.91
CA ASN A 155 13.06 -8.83 -6.45
C ASN A 155 12.16 -8.68 -5.19
N LEU A 156 12.46 -9.45 -4.13
CA LEU A 156 11.56 -9.58 -2.99
C LEU A 156 11.44 -8.28 -2.16
N VAL A 157 10.22 -7.96 -1.71
CA VAL A 157 9.94 -6.80 -0.84
C VAL A 157 9.52 -7.24 0.56
N CYS A 158 9.82 -6.41 1.57
CA CYS A 158 9.37 -6.65 2.94
C CYS A 158 7.99 -6.04 3.17
N TYR A 159 6.99 -6.88 3.44
CA TYR A 159 5.60 -6.45 3.68
C TYR A 159 4.99 -7.25 4.81
N ASP A 160 4.29 -6.57 5.74
CA ASP A 160 3.71 -7.19 6.94
C ASP A 160 4.69 -8.10 7.71
N GLY A 161 5.95 -7.65 7.76
CA GLY A 161 7.03 -8.36 8.43
C GLY A 161 7.53 -9.63 7.74
N LYS A 162 7.19 -9.88 6.45
CA LYS A 162 7.67 -11.05 5.67
C LYS A 162 8.13 -10.68 4.25
N CYS A 163 9.08 -11.45 3.72
CA CYS A 163 9.56 -11.32 2.35
C CYS A 163 8.59 -11.95 1.34
N GLY A 164 8.27 -11.27 0.26
CA GLY A 164 7.38 -11.77 -0.81
C GLY A 164 7.77 -11.25 -2.19
N THR A 165 7.28 -11.91 -3.25
CA THR A 165 7.42 -11.38 -4.62
C THR A 165 6.58 -10.11 -4.75
N PRO A 166 7.03 -9.11 -5.52
CA PRO A 166 6.23 -7.92 -5.79
C PRO A 166 4.96 -8.28 -6.55
N SER A 167 5.01 -9.32 -7.41
CA SER A 167 3.82 -9.83 -8.08
C SER A 167 2.90 -10.59 -7.11
N CYS A 168 1.70 -10.05 -6.97
CA CYS A 168 0.65 -10.56 -6.12
C CYS A 168 -0.51 -11.09 -6.98
N GLN A 169 -1.18 -12.17 -6.57
CA GLN A 169 -2.38 -12.62 -7.28
C GLN A 169 -3.52 -11.67 -6.92
N LEU A 170 -3.92 -10.85 -7.89
CA LEU A 170 -5.01 -9.89 -7.76
C LEU A 170 -6.31 -10.60 -7.37
N GLN A 171 -6.87 -10.19 -6.24
CA GLN A 171 -8.15 -10.66 -5.71
C GLN A 171 -8.90 -9.47 -5.18
N PHE A 172 -10.21 -9.39 -5.44
CA PHE A 172 -11.02 -8.27 -5.01
C PHE A 172 -12.15 -8.70 -4.08
N GLN A 173 -12.35 -7.95 -3.00
CA GLN A 173 -13.60 -7.97 -2.25
C GLN A 173 -14.57 -7.00 -2.91
N ILE A 174 -15.80 -7.47 -3.11
CA ILE A 174 -16.82 -6.73 -3.87
C ILE A 174 -17.90 -6.24 -2.90
N SER A 175 -18.23 -4.96 -2.97
CA SER A 175 -19.43 -4.40 -2.34
C SER A 175 -20.15 -3.45 -3.31
N THR A 176 -21.36 -3.01 -2.96
CA THR A 176 -22.12 -2.10 -3.82
C THR A 176 -22.81 -1.01 -3.00
N ILE A 177 -22.99 0.16 -3.61
CA ILE A 177 -23.64 1.33 -3.01
C ILE A 177 -24.76 1.77 -3.96
N SER A 178 -25.99 1.90 -3.47
CA SER A 178 -27.10 2.42 -4.28
C SER A 178 -27.00 3.93 -4.46
N MET A 179 -27.21 4.42 -5.68
CA MET A 179 -27.16 5.84 -6.01
C MET A 179 -27.86 6.20 -7.32
N ASN A 180 -27.95 7.48 -7.66
CA ASN A 180 -28.78 7.92 -8.78
C ASN A 180 -27.98 8.12 -10.07
N SER A 181 -27.88 7.06 -10.88
CA SER A 181 -27.32 7.12 -12.24
C SER A 181 -25.93 7.77 -12.30
N PRO A 182 -24.91 7.13 -11.66
CA PRO A 182 -23.56 7.67 -11.63
C PRO A 182 -22.92 7.67 -13.02
N ARG A 183 -22.24 8.76 -13.37
CA ARG A 183 -21.54 8.88 -14.67
C ARG A 183 -20.12 9.45 -14.60
N GLY A 184 -19.75 10.02 -13.46
CA GLY A 184 -18.40 10.49 -13.16
C GLY A 184 -18.14 10.30 -11.68
N ILE A 185 -16.90 9.95 -11.35
CA ILE A 185 -16.47 9.58 -10.00
C ILE A 185 -15.13 10.25 -9.73
N SER A 186 -14.98 10.82 -8.54
CA SER A 186 -13.69 11.29 -8.02
C SER A 186 -13.49 10.76 -6.60
N ILE A 187 -12.25 10.35 -6.30
CA ILE A 187 -11.86 9.81 -5.00
C ILE A 187 -10.81 10.75 -4.42
N ALA A 188 -11.11 11.33 -3.25
CA ALA A 188 -10.18 12.20 -2.53
C ALA A 188 -10.66 12.44 -1.09
N ASP A 189 -9.83 12.99 -0.23
CA ASP A 189 -10.22 13.40 1.13
C ASP A 189 -10.86 14.81 1.11
N PHE A 190 -12.18 14.89 0.90
CA PHE A 190 -12.89 16.16 0.71
C PHE A 190 -13.20 16.87 2.04
N ASN A 191 -13.09 16.17 3.17
CA ASN A 191 -13.31 16.71 4.52
C ASN A 191 -12.05 16.77 5.39
N ARG A 192 -10.88 16.46 4.82
CA ARG A 192 -9.56 16.47 5.48
C ARG A 192 -9.50 15.60 6.74
N ASP A 193 -10.22 14.49 6.76
CA ASP A 193 -10.21 13.56 7.91
C ASP A 193 -9.19 12.43 7.79
N GLY A 194 -8.40 12.42 6.70
CA GLY A 194 -7.38 11.44 6.40
C GLY A 194 -7.93 10.15 5.79
N LYS A 195 -9.20 10.15 5.34
CA LYS A 195 -9.83 9.01 4.68
C LYS A 195 -10.28 9.41 3.27
N PRO A 196 -10.10 8.52 2.28
CA PRO A 196 -10.63 8.75 0.94
C PRO A 196 -12.16 8.72 0.95
N ASP A 197 -12.75 9.81 0.48
CA ASP A 197 -14.18 9.97 0.22
C ASP A 197 -14.48 9.71 -1.27
N ILE A 198 -15.76 9.53 -1.60
CA ILE A 198 -16.24 9.46 -2.98
C ILE A 198 -17.12 10.66 -3.30
N ALA A 199 -16.81 11.32 -4.40
CA ALA A 199 -17.70 12.23 -5.09
C ALA A 199 -18.21 11.58 -6.38
N ASN A 200 -19.48 11.75 -6.71
CA ASN A 200 -20.04 11.28 -7.98
C ASN A 200 -21.04 12.28 -8.59
N THR A 201 -21.12 12.30 -9.91
CA THR A 201 -22.23 12.95 -10.64
C THR A 201 -23.46 12.06 -10.64
N ASN A 202 -24.65 12.65 -10.62
CA ASN A 202 -25.93 11.94 -10.70
C ASN A 202 -26.67 12.42 -11.96
N PHE A 203 -26.44 11.74 -13.08
CA PHE A 203 -26.83 12.18 -14.42
C PHE A 203 -28.33 12.57 -14.50
N ASN A 204 -29.22 11.66 -14.12
CA ASN A 204 -30.66 11.87 -14.18
C ASN A 204 -31.18 12.79 -13.07
N ALA A 205 -30.49 12.86 -11.93
CA ALA A 205 -30.92 13.64 -10.77
C ALA A 205 -30.41 15.09 -10.80
N LYS A 206 -29.55 15.46 -11.77
CA LYS A 206 -29.01 16.82 -11.96
C LYS A 206 -28.30 17.35 -10.72
N THR A 207 -27.58 16.47 -10.05
CA THR A 207 -26.90 16.75 -8.79
C THR A 207 -25.55 16.06 -8.76
N ILE A 208 -24.69 16.48 -7.83
CA ILE A 208 -23.51 15.71 -7.42
C ILE A 208 -23.73 15.21 -5.99
N SER A 209 -23.10 14.09 -5.63
CA SER A 209 -23.16 13.51 -4.29
C SER A 209 -21.75 13.32 -3.75
N ILE A 210 -21.55 13.61 -2.46
CA ILE A 210 -20.31 13.40 -1.71
C ILE A 210 -20.60 12.45 -0.55
N GLN A 211 -19.78 11.40 -0.40
CA GLN A 211 -19.92 10.37 0.62
C GLN A 211 -18.60 10.19 1.34
N ASN A 212 -18.60 10.44 2.65
CA ASN A 212 -17.37 10.34 3.43
C ASN A 212 -16.95 8.87 3.61
N GLY A 213 -15.66 8.60 3.49
CA GLY A 213 -15.09 7.27 3.66
C GLY A 213 -14.96 6.85 5.12
N ASN A 214 -15.13 5.56 5.39
CA ASN A 214 -14.85 4.97 6.70
C ASN A 214 -13.45 4.34 6.80
N ARG A 215 -12.69 4.33 5.70
CA ARG A 215 -11.37 3.69 5.56
C ARG A 215 -11.40 2.16 5.71
N ASP A 216 -12.51 1.56 5.33
CA ASP A 216 -12.70 0.10 5.25
C ASP A 216 -13.41 -0.28 3.93
N GLY A 217 -13.42 0.63 2.96
CA GLY A 217 -14.18 0.52 1.72
C GLY A 217 -15.69 0.78 1.85
N THR A 218 -16.18 1.16 3.03
CA THR A 218 -17.56 1.62 3.22
C THR A 218 -17.65 3.14 3.29
N PHE A 219 -18.83 3.67 2.97
CA PHE A 219 -19.08 5.11 2.88
C PHE A 219 -20.31 5.52 3.66
N GLY A 220 -20.28 6.74 4.19
CA GLY A 220 -21.38 7.35 4.92
C GLY A 220 -22.55 7.74 4.02
N THR A 221 -23.54 8.40 4.62
CA THR A 221 -24.73 8.88 3.90
C THR A 221 -24.34 9.97 2.88
N PRO A 222 -24.84 9.91 1.64
CA PRO A 222 -24.52 10.91 0.62
C PRO A 222 -25.09 12.29 0.98
N ARG A 223 -24.25 13.32 0.84
CA ARG A 223 -24.66 14.72 0.78
C ARG A 223 -24.78 15.13 -0.68
N THR A 224 -25.90 15.75 -1.04
CA THR A 224 -26.21 16.07 -2.45
C THR A 224 -26.25 17.57 -2.69
N PHE A 225 -25.64 18.01 -3.78
CA PHE A 225 -25.56 19.40 -4.20
C PHE A 225 -26.12 19.56 -5.62
N ALA A 226 -26.89 20.62 -5.86
CA ALA A 226 -27.52 20.85 -7.15
C ALA A 226 -26.51 21.36 -8.19
N SER A 227 -26.54 20.78 -9.39
CA SER A 227 -25.89 21.33 -10.58
C SER A 227 -26.72 22.50 -11.16
N SER A 228 -26.08 23.41 -11.91
CA SER A 228 -26.79 24.44 -12.68
C SER A 228 -27.37 23.90 -13.99
N GLY A 229 -26.78 22.83 -14.54
CA GLY A 229 -27.12 22.23 -15.82
C GLY A 229 -27.90 20.93 -15.72
N ASN A 230 -28.37 20.46 -16.88
CA ASN A 230 -28.94 19.12 -17.01
C ASN A 230 -27.81 18.13 -17.30
N SER A 231 -27.95 16.90 -16.77
CA SER A 231 -27.09 15.76 -17.14
C SER A 231 -25.61 15.96 -16.79
N PRO A 232 -25.26 16.11 -15.49
CA PRO A 232 -23.86 16.14 -15.07
C PRO A 232 -23.18 14.82 -15.43
N GLN A 233 -22.02 14.86 -16.10
CA GLN A 233 -21.37 13.67 -16.64
C GLN A 233 -20.08 13.34 -15.89
N ASN A 234 -19.04 14.11 -16.10
CA ASN A 234 -17.71 13.97 -15.54
C ASN A 234 -17.49 14.92 -14.36
N MET A 235 -16.47 14.61 -13.56
CA MET A 235 -16.01 15.50 -12.52
C MET A 235 -14.52 15.38 -12.25
N ILE A 236 -13.89 16.49 -11.91
CA ILE A 236 -12.48 16.55 -11.54
C ILE A 236 -12.35 17.31 -10.21
N ALA A 237 -11.56 16.76 -9.30
CA ALA A 237 -11.17 17.44 -8.07
C ALA A 237 -9.87 18.23 -8.27
N GLY A 238 -9.80 19.42 -7.71
CA GLY A 238 -8.62 20.29 -7.74
C GLY A 238 -8.83 21.51 -6.86
N ASP A 239 -7.78 22.24 -6.53
CA ASP A 239 -7.90 23.54 -5.85
C ASP A 239 -8.04 24.63 -6.90
N PHE A 240 -9.24 25.20 -7.06
CA PHE A 240 -9.53 26.21 -8.08
C PHE A 240 -9.52 27.63 -7.52
N ASN A 241 -9.43 27.81 -6.20
CA ASN A 241 -9.41 29.12 -5.55
C ASN A 241 -8.17 29.38 -4.67
N ASN A 242 -7.19 28.47 -4.72
CA ASN A 242 -5.93 28.51 -3.99
C ASN A 242 -6.10 28.61 -2.46
N ASP A 243 -7.09 27.92 -1.90
CA ASP A 243 -7.32 27.85 -0.45
C ASP A 243 -6.85 26.53 0.20
N ASP A 244 -6.09 25.75 -0.57
CA ASP A 244 -5.56 24.41 -0.31
C ASP A 244 -6.65 23.33 -0.15
N LYS A 245 -7.93 23.62 -0.36
CA LYS A 245 -9.02 22.64 -0.24
C LYS A 245 -9.41 22.16 -1.62
N LEU A 246 -9.94 20.93 -1.65
CA LEU A 246 -10.42 20.36 -2.89
C LEU A 246 -11.79 20.96 -3.23
N ASP A 247 -11.82 21.55 -4.41
CA ASP A 247 -13.00 21.97 -5.15
C ASP A 247 -13.36 20.90 -6.20
N LEU A 248 -14.48 21.09 -6.89
CA LEU A 248 -14.93 20.21 -7.96
C LEU A 248 -15.31 21.00 -9.21
N LEU A 249 -14.82 20.54 -10.36
CA LEU A 249 -15.30 20.94 -11.68
C LEU A 249 -16.22 19.84 -12.20
N VAL A 250 -17.42 20.19 -12.65
CA VAL A 250 -18.44 19.23 -13.11
C VAL A 250 -18.99 19.70 -14.44
N ASP A 251 -18.84 18.91 -15.50
CA ASP A 251 -19.47 19.24 -16.78
C ASP A 251 -20.96 18.84 -16.78
N ASN A 252 -21.75 19.58 -17.53
CA ASN A 252 -23.17 19.39 -17.68
C ASN A 252 -23.49 19.29 -19.17
N TYR A 253 -23.61 18.05 -19.66
CA TYR A 253 -23.75 17.75 -21.08
C TYR A 253 -24.91 18.53 -21.71
N ASP A 254 -26.15 18.29 -21.24
CA ASP A 254 -27.35 18.97 -21.75
C ASP A 254 -27.44 20.44 -21.27
N GLY A 255 -26.63 20.83 -20.27
CA GLY A 255 -26.51 22.21 -19.80
C GLY A 255 -25.57 23.08 -20.65
N SER A 256 -24.77 22.46 -21.52
CA SER A 256 -23.73 23.11 -22.33
C SER A 256 -22.74 23.96 -21.53
N ASN A 257 -22.42 23.55 -20.30
CA ASN A 257 -21.57 24.28 -19.39
C ASN A 257 -20.79 23.33 -18.44
N ALA A 258 -19.81 23.87 -17.73
CA ALA A 258 -19.20 23.22 -16.57
C ALA A 258 -19.37 24.09 -15.32
N ASP A 259 -19.83 23.48 -14.23
CA ASP A 259 -19.98 24.09 -12.91
C ASP A 259 -18.68 24.01 -12.11
N VAL A 260 -18.38 25.09 -11.38
CA VAL A 260 -17.29 25.12 -10.38
C VAL A 260 -17.92 25.13 -9.00
N PHE A 261 -17.60 24.10 -8.21
CA PHE A 261 -18.03 23.91 -6.84
C PHE A 261 -16.86 24.11 -5.89
N ILE A 262 -16.92 25.16 -5.08
CA ILE A 262 -15.90 25.47 -4.08
C ILE A 262 -16.17 24.68 -2.80
N GLY A 263 -15.16 23.95 -2.34
CA GLY A 263 -15.18 23.14 -1.14
C GLY A 263 -14.87 23.96 0.12
N ASP A 264 -15.59 23.68 1.20
CA ASP A 264 -15.30 24.29 2.51
C ASP A 264 -14.26 23.51 3.33
N GLY A 265 -13.82 22.34 2.83
CA GLY A 265 -12.87 21.44 3.50
C GLY A 265 -13.49 20.58 4.59
N ASN A 266 -14.82 20.62 4.75
CA ASN A 266 -15.61 19.72 5.59
C ASN A 266 -16.53 18.84 4.73
N GLY A 267 -16.25 18.75 3.44
CA GLY A 267 -17.04 18.09 2.40
C GLY A 267 -18.38 18.78 2.08
N ASN A 268 -18.52 20.09 2.36
CA ASN A 268 -19.60 20.89 1.79
C ASN A 268 -19.11 21.67 0.58
N PHE A 269 -19.98 21.82 -0.41
CA PHE A 269 -19.66 22.48 -1.67
C PHE A 269 -20.67 23.57 -2.01
N ALA A 270 -20.16 24.70 -2.49
CA ALA A 270 -20.97 25.80 -3.01
C ALA A 270 -20.65 25.99 -4.50
N ARG A 271 -21.67 25.96 -5.36
CA ARG A 271 -21.49 26.31 -6.77
C ARG A 271 -21.28 27.82 -6.90
N THR A 272 -20.10 28.25 -7.34
CA THR A 272 -19.71 29.68 -7.39
C THR A 272 -19.62 30.23 -8.81
N ALA A 273 -19.30 29.40 -9.80
CA ALA A 273 -19.12 29.82 -11.19
C ALA A 273 -19.63 28.77 -12.19
N THR A 274 -19.82 29.23 -13.43
CA THR A 274 -20.14 28.40 -14.59
C THR A 274 -19.25 28.80 -15.77
N ILE A 275 -18.72 27.80 -16.48
CA ILE A 275 -17.93 27.97 -17.69
C ILE A 275 -18.79 27.53 -18.87
N SER A 276 -19.02 28.40 -19.85
CA SER A 276 -19.76 28.03 -21.06
C SER A 276 -18.92 27.13 -21.95
N ALA A 277 -19.43 25.94 -22.29
CA ALA A 277 -18.78 25.03 -23.25
C ALA A 277 -19.20 25.33 -24.69
N ASN A 278 -20.29 26.09 -24.89
CA ASN A 278 -20.88 26.43 -26.20
C ASN A 278 -21.19 25.19 -27.08
N GLY A 279 -21.76 24.17 -26.45
CA GLY A 279 -22.15 22.87 -27.01
C GLY A 279 -22.12 21.82 -25.89
N HIS A 280 -22.39 20.55 -26.19
CA HIS A 280 -22.35 19.49 -25.17
C HIS A 280 -20.90 19.24 -24.72
N PRO A 281 -20.51 19.56 -23.47
CA PRO A 281 -19.19 19.21 -22.96
C PRO A 281 -19.11 17.70 -22.71
N GLU A 282 -17.93 17.13 -22.95
CA GLU A 282 -17.72 15.70 -22.69
C GLU A 282 -16.34 15.45 -22.06
N PRO A 283 -15.19 15.65 -22.71
CA PRO A 283 -13.95 15.65 -21.95
C PRO A 283 -13.69 17.01 -21.31
N ILE A 284 -13.53 17.00 -19.99
CA ILE A 284 -12.90 18.06 -19.21
C ILE A 284 -11.51 17.61 -18.75
N ALA A 285 -10.58 18.55 -18.64
CA ALA A 285 -9.28 18.34 -18.00
C ALA A 285 -8.80 19.61 -17.31
N VAL A 286 -7.82 19.43 -16.42
CA VAL A 286 -7.19 20.51 -15.66
C VAL A 286 -5.68 20.49 -15.85
N GLY A 287 -5.04 21.65 -15.78
CA GLY A 287 -3.60 21.80 -15.89
C GLY A 287 -3.20 23.28 -15.80
N ASP A 288 -1.92 23.57 -15.58
CA ASP A 288 -1.41 24.96 -15.65
C ASP A 288 -1.02 25.27 -17.10
N PHE A 289 -1.99 25.71 -17.92
CA PHE A 289 -1.82 25.88 -19.36
C PHE A 289 -1.10 27.19 -19.73
N ASN A 290 -0.94 28.11 -18.77
CA ASN A 290 -0.30 29.41 -18.94
C ASN A 290 0.94 29.64 -18.07
N LEU A 291 1.34 28.64 -17.28
CA LEU A 291 2.50 28.65 -16.38
C LEU A 291 2.42 29.71 -15.27
N ASP A 292 1.22 30.02 -14.78
CA ASP A 292 1.00 30.97 -13.68
C ASP A 292 0.84 30.32 -12.30
N GLY A 293 0.90 28.98 -12.24
CA GLY A 293 0.80 28.18 -11.03
C GLY A 293 -0.63 27.90 -10.57
N LYS A 294 -1.65 28.22 -11.38
CA LYS A 294 -3.06 27.94 -11.08
C LYS A 294 -3.60 26.85 -11.99
N LEU A 295 -4.53 26.05 -11.47
CA LEU A 295 -5.21 25.05 -12.28
C LEU A 295 -6.21 25.70 -13.22
N ASP A 296 -5.84 25.78 -14.50
CA ASP A 296 -6.72 26.13 -15.60
C ASP A 296 -7.57 24.92 -16.02
N VAL A 297 -8.58 25.17 -16.85
CA VAL A 297 -9.55 24.16 -17.28
C VAL A 297 -9.61 24.10 -18.80
N THR A 298 -9.63 22.90 -19.37
CA THR A 298 -10.03 22.66 -20.76
C THR A 298 -11.38 21.95 -20.80
N VAL A 299 -12.27 22.40 -21.68
CA VAL A 299 -13.57 21.78 -21.94
C VAL A 299 -13.69 21.56 -23.44
N ALA A 300 -13.75 20.30 -23.88
CA ALA A 300 -14.07 20.00 -25.27
C ALA A 300 -15.57 19.78 -25.45
N SER A 301 -16.07 20.21 -26.61
CA SER A 301 -17.46 20.08 -26.97
C SER A 301 -17.64 19.09 -28.11
N SER A 302 -18.44 18.05 -27.86
CA SER A 302 -18.71 16.96 -28.82
C SER A 302 -19.33 17.46 -30.12
N ASP A 303 -20.36 18.30 -30.03
CA ASP A 303 -21.06 18.87 -31.19
C ASP A 303 -20.24 19.93 -31.94
N ALA A 304 -19.45 20.72 -31.19
CA ALA A 304 -18.74 21.85 -31.77
C ALA A 304 -17.38 21.48 -32.35
N GLY A 305 -16.86 20.27 -32.08
CA GLY A 305 -15.60 19.76 -32.62
C GLY A 305 -14.41 20.65 -32.25
N ASN A 306 -14.40 21.18 -31.03
CA ASN A 306 -13.34 22.02 -30.52
C ASN A 306 -13.13 21.82 -29.03
N THR A 307 -11.98 22.28 -28.55
CA THR A 307 -11.66 22.42 -27.15
C THR A 307 -11.43 23.89 -26.79
N GLN A 308 -11.97 24.31 -25.64
CA GLN A 308 -11.79 25.63 -25.08
C GLN A 308 -10.99 25.54 -23.79
N VAL A 309 -9.90 26.31 -23.71
CA VAL A 309 -9.21 26.54 -22.44
C VAL A 309 -9.76 27.78 -21.76
N SER A 310 -9.99 27.68 -20.46
CA SER A 310 -10.42 28.78 -19.60
C SER A 310 -9.40 28.92 -18.48
N LEU A 311 -8.79 30.11 -18.40
CA LEU A 311 -7.72 30.38 -17.44
C LEU A 311 -8.29 30.73 -16.08
N ASN A 312 -7.71 30.21 -15.03
CA ASN A 312 -8.16 30.42 -13.67
C ASN A 312 -7.60 31.74 -13.11
N ASN A 313 -8.47 32.58 -12.56
CA ASN A 313 -8.04 33.82 -11.92
C ASN A 313 -7.45 33.58 -10.51
N GLY A 314 -7.65 32.38 -9.93
CA GLY A 314 -7.17 31.98 -8.61
C GLY A 314 -8.15 32.29 -7.48
N ASP A 315 -9.40 32.59 -7.82
CA ASP A 315 -10.50 32.88 -6.88
C ASP A 315 -11.74 32.01 -7.18
N GLY A 316 -11.57 30.95 -7.95
CA GLY A 316 -12.65 30.10 -8.45
C GLY A 316 -13.39 30.65 -9.67
N THR A 317 -12.95 31.78 -10.24
CA THR A 317 -13.49 32.32 -11.50
C THR A 317 -12.54 32.09 -12.68
N PHE A 318 -13.12 32.01 -13.89
CA PHE A 318 -12.41 31.62 -15.09
C PHE A 318 -12.61 32.61 -16.24
N THR A 319 -11.54 32.84 -17.00
CA THR A 319 -11.54 33.69 -18.19
C THR A 319 -11.26 32.83 -19.43
N GLY A 320 -12.24 32.71 -20.31
CA GLY A 320 -12.12 31.89 -21.52
C GLY A 320 -11.08 32.41 -22.52
N GLN A 321 -10.29 31.49 -23.09
CA GLN A 321 -9.36 31.73 -24.20
C GLN A 321 -9.92 31.23 -25.53
N THR A 322 -9.11 31.41 -26.58
CA THR A 322 -9.42 30.98 -27.95
C THR A 322 -9.62 29.46 -28.02
N LYS A 323 -10.60 29.04 -28.82
CA LYS A 323 -10.89 27.64 -29.09
C LYS A 323 -9.87 27.05 -30.06
N SER A 324 -9.49 25.80 -29.82
CA SER A 324 -8.69 25.00 -30.75
C SER A 324 -9.56 23.92 -31.38
N SER A 325 -9.46 23.74 -32.70
CA SER A 325 -10.21 22.69 -33.40
C SER A 325 -9.73 21.31 -32.97
N THR A 326 -10.68 20.39 -32.83
CA THR A 326 -10.44 18.95 -32.60
C THR A 326 -11.01 18.15 -33.77
N GLY A 327 -11.02 16.82 -33.64
CA GLY A 327 -11.85 15.97 -34.50
C GLY A 327 -13.33 16.04 -34.11
N ALA A 328 -14.13 15.22 -34.80
CA ALA A 328 -15.57 15.13 -34.58
C ALA A 328 -15.89 14.32 -33.32
N ASN A 329 -16.75 14.86 -32.46
CA ASN A 329 -17.19 14.25 -31.21
C ASN A 329 -16.03 13.88 -30.26
N PRO A 330 -15.26 14.86 -29.73
CA PRO A 330 -14.27 14.60 -28.70
C PRO A 330 -14.88 13.93 -27.45
N GLN A 331 -14.24 12.91 -26.90
CA GLN A 331 -14.77 12.06 -25.82
C GLN A 331 -13.89 12.03 -24.56
N ALA A 332 -12.57 11.93 -24.75
CA ALA A 332 -11.60 11.88 -23.66
C ALA A 332 -10.39 12.77 -23.99
N VAL A 333 -9.74 13.28 -22.95
CA VAL A 333 -8.56 14.12 -23.04
C VAL A 333 -7.52 13.66 -22.02
N ALA A 334 -6.28 13.49 -22.48
CA ALA A 334 -5.12 13.31 -21.61
C ALA A 334 -4.24 14.56 -21.69
N VAL A 335 -3.81 15.05 -20.53
CA VAL A 335 -2.88 16.19 -20.39
C VAL A 335 -1.48 15.66 -20.08
N GLY A 336 -0.48 16.11 -20.81
CA GLY A 336 0.92 15.72 -20.57
C GLY A 336 1.89 16.56 -21.38
N ASP A 337 3.19 16.48 -21.10
CA ASP A 337 4.23 17.10 -21.94
C ASP A 337 4.70 16.07 -22.98
N TYR A 338 4.15 16.15 -24.19
CA TYR A 338 4.38 15.15 -25.25
C TYR A 338 5.55 15.52 -26.16
N ASN A 339 6.06 16.75 -26.05
CA ASN A 339 7.19 17.25 -26.84
C ASN A 339 8.43 17.64 -26.00
N LEU A 340 8.39 17.40 -24.69
CA LEU A 340 9.45 17.64 -23.72
C LEU A 340 9.87 19.11 -23.62
N ASP A 341 8.95 20.04 -23.85
CA ASP A 341 9.21 21.49 -23.77
C ASP A 341 8.84 22.11 -22.40
N GLY A 342 8.34 21.28 -21.47
CA GLY A 342 7.96 21.67 -20.12
C GLY A 342 6.57 22.29 -20.00
N LYS A 343 5.73 22.18 -21.04
CA LYS A 343 4.37 22.74 -21.06
C LYS A 343 3.34 21.64 -21.20
N SER A 344 2.14 21.91 -20.70
CA SER A 344 1.02 20.98 -20.84
C SER A 344 0.47 20.99 -22.27
N ASP A 345 0.57 19.83 -22.92
CA ASP A 345 -0.07 19.50 -24.19
C ASP A 345 -1.36 18.69 -23.94
N LEU A 346 -2.17 18.52 -25.00
CA LEU A 346 -3.42 17.74 -24.99
C LEU A 346 -3.39 16.63 -26.04
N ALA A 347 -3.83 15.44 -25.65
CA ALA A 347 -4.17 14.34 -26.54
C ALA A 347 -5.68 14.02 -26.41
N ILE A 348 -6.45 14.24 -27.47
CA ILE A 348 -7.92 14.19 -27.44
C ILE A 348 -8.44 13.07 -28.35
N CYS A 349 -9.16 12.13 -27.77
CA CYS A 349 -9.88 11.09 -28.51
C CYS A 349 -11.15 11.65 -29.15
N ASN A 350 -11.42 11.24 -30.39
CA ASN A 350 -12.57 11.69 -31.16
C ASN A 350 -13.40 10.48 -31.60
N LEU A 351 -14.60 10.31 -31.03
CA LEU A 351 -15.49 9.16 -31.28
C LEU A 351 -15.62 8.85 -32.78
N ASN A 352 -15.77 9.90 -33.59
CA ASN A 352 -16.03 9.77 -35.03
C ASN A 352 -14.81 10.14 -35.90
N GLY A 353 -13.62 10.30 -35.30
CA GLY A 353 -12.42 10.81 -35.97
C GLY A 353 -11.38 9.78 -36.38
N ASN A 354 -11.47 8.53 -35.87
CA ASN A 354 -10.48 7.46 -36.05
C ASN A 354 -9.02 7.90 -35.83
N ALA A 355 -8.82 8.92 -35.00
CA ALA A 355 -7.52 9.52 -34.71
C ALA A 355 -7.60 10.31 -33.41
N VAL A 356 -6.47 10.37 -32.70
CA VAL A 356 -6.30 11.28 -31.55
C VAL A 356 -5.79 12.61 -32.07
N THR A 357 -6.46 13.71 -31.73
CA THR A 357 -5.95 15.06 -31.98
C THR A 357 -4.88 15.37 -30.96
N VAL A 358 -3.69 15.76 -31.41
CA VAL A 358 -2.59 16.20 -30.55
C VAL A 358 -2.43 17.72 -30.68
N LEU A 359 -2.51 18.42 -29.55
CA LEU A 359 -2.40 19.87 -29.45
C LEU A 359 -1.25 20.23 -28.51
N LEU A 360 -0.21 20.88 -29.04
CA LEU A 360 0.97 21.28 -28.28
C LEU A 360 0.75 22.64 -27.62
N GLY A 361 0.92 22.67 -26.31
CA GLY A 361 0.80 23.85 -25.47
C GLY A 361 1.89 24.86 -25.80
N THR A 362 1.50 26.13 -25.90
CA THR A 362 2.46 27.22 -26.12
C THR A 362 2.90 27.87 -24.81
N GLY A 363 2.24 27.55 -23.69
CA GLY A 363 2.58 28.02 -22.33
C GLY A 363 1.95 29.38 -22.01
N ASN A 364 0.95 29.81 -22.76
CA ASN A 364 0.19 31.04 -22.53
C ASN A 364 -1.33 30.81 -22.63
N GLY A 365 -1.78 29.56 -22.48
CA GLY A 365 -3.17 29.15 -22.67
C GLY A 365 -3.59 28.88 -24.12
N LEU A 366 -2.68 28.98 -25.11
CA LEU A 366 -2.94 28.66 -26.51
C LEU A 366 -2.24 27.36 -26.94
N PHE A 367 -2.74 26.74 -28.01
CA PHE A 367 -2.25 25.48 -28.55
C PHE A 367 -1.95 25.54 -30.04
N THR A 368 -1.03 24.69 -30.48
CA THR A 368 -0.72 24.45 -31.89
C THR A 368 -0.99 23.00 -32.24
N ALA A 369 -1.62 22.74 -33.39
CA ALA A 369 -1.89 21.38 -33.81
C ALA A 369 -0.59 20.65 -34.22
N ALA A 370 -0.41 19.44 -33.71
CA ALA A 370 0.61 18.50 -34.16
C ALA A 370 0.01 17.47 -35.14
N ALA A 371 0.82 16.50 -35.55
CA ALA A 371 0.31 15.35 -36.30
C ALA A 371 -0.62 14.54 -35.41
N ASN A 372 -1.78 14.16 -35.94
CA ASN A 372 -2.71 13.28 -35.22
C ASN A 372 -2.05 11.92 -34.93
N ALA A 373 -2.33 11.39 -33.74
CA ALA A 373 -1.88 10.04 -33.40
C ALA A 373 -2.85 8.99 -33.97
N PRO A 374 -2.37 7.77 -34.28
CA PRO A 374 -3.23 6.67 -34.71
C PRO A 374 -4.28 6.33 -33.65
N ALA A 375 -5.54 6.13 -34.07
CA ALA A 375 -6.57 5.51 -33.23
C ALA A 375 -7.42 4.56 -34.09
N GLY A 376 -8.21 3.72 -33.41
CA GLY A 376 -9.21 2.89 -34.06
C GLY A 376 -10.55 3.62 -34.20
N ALA A 377 -11.54 2.90 -34.71
CA ALA A 377 -12.91 3.39 -34.77
C ALA A 377 -13.51 3.51 -33.37
N ASN A 378 -14.19 4.63 -33.13
CA ASN A 378 -14.89 4.90 -31.87
C ASN A 378 -13.94 4.93 -30.68
N SER A 379 -13.01 5.89 -30.70
CA SER A 379 -12.06 6.10 -29.61
C SER A 379 -12.78 6.81 -28.44
N GLU A 380 -12.98 6.11 -27.33
CA GLU A 380 -13.79 6.58 -26.20
C GLU A 380 -12.95 7.13 -25.04
N ALA A 381 -11.89 6.41 -24.65
CA ALA A 381 -11.04 6.78 -23.52
C ALA A 381 -9.56 6.83 -23.90
N ILE A 382 -8.79 7.61 -23.15
CA ILE A 382 -7.35 7.74 -23.30
C ILE A 382 -6.67 8.00 -21.96
N VAL A 383 -5.55 7.32 -21.74
CA VAL A 383 -4.64 7.58 -20.63
C VAL A 383 -3.22 7.73 -21.15
N ASN A 384 -2.39 8.45 -20.41
CA ASN A 384 -0.97 8.58 -20.68
C ASN A 384 -0.14 7.93 -19.57
N GLY A 385 1.11 7.60 -19.89
CA GLY A 385 2.06 6.97 -18.98
C GLY A 385 3.29 6.51 -19.74
N ASP A 386 4.41 6.30 -19.05
CA ASP A 386 5.62 5.74 -19.66
C ASP A 386 5.53 4.20 -19.65
N PHE A 387 4.81 3.63 -20.62
CA PHE A 387 4.53 2.18 -20.67
C PHE A 387 5.76 1.37 -21.08
N ASN A 388 6.74 2.01 -21.72
CA ASN A 388 7.96 1.36 -22.23
C ASN A 388 9.25 1.76 -21.49
N ARG A 389 9.13 2.59 -20.45
CA ARG A 389 10.20 3.02 -19.53
C ARG A 389 11.35 3.77 -20.20
N ASP A 390 11.06 4.55 -21.24
CA ASP A 390 12.06 5.37 -21.93
C ASP A 390 12.09 6.84 -21.46
N GLY A 391 11.25 7.20 -20.49
CA GLY A 391 11.13 8.54 -19.94
C GLY A 391 10.26 9.49 -20.76
N ILE A 392 9.56 8.98 -21.78
CA ILE A 392 8.66 9.75 -22.63
C ILE A 392 7.23 9.26 -22.38
N LEU A 393 6.27 10.19 -22.34
CA LEU A 393 4.86 9.82 -22.19
C LEU A 393 4.35 9.11 -23.45
N ASP A 394 3.83 7.90 -23.25
CA ASP A 394 3.07 7.12 -24.22
C ASP A 394 1.56 7.33 -24.01
N LEU A 395 0.75 6.76 -24.90
CA LEU A 395 -0.72 6.78 -24.83
C LEU A 395 -1.29 5.36 -24.89
N ALA A 396 -2.36 5.10 -24.15
CA ALA A 396 -3.23 3.95 -24.35
C ALA A 396 -4.63 4.43 -24.70
N VAL A 397 -5.12 4.04 -25.88
CA VAL A 397 -6.37 4.51 -26.48
C VAL A 397 -7.37 3.37 -26.57
N VAL A 398 -8.54 3.55 -25.98
CA VAL A 398 -9.65 2.59 -26.03
C VAL A 398 -10.48 2.85 -27.27
N ASN A 399 -10.67 1.82 -28.11
CA ASN A 399 -11.49 1.89 -29.32
C ASN A 399 -12.67 0.92 -29.21
N GLY A 400 -13.85 1.43 -28.85
CA GLY A 400 -15.03 0.62 -28.53
C GLY A 400 -15.52 -0.22 -29.72
N ASN A 401 -15.61 0.37 -30.92
CA ASN A 401 -16.11 -0.34 -32.11
C ASN A 401 -15.08 -1.34 -32.66
N ASP A 402 -13.80 -1.00 -32.61
CA ASP A 402 -12.73 -1.93 -32.99
C ASP A 402 -12.42 -2.96 -31.88
N LYS A 403 -13.05 -2.80 -30.71
CA LYS A 403 -12.98 -3.73 -29.58
C LYS A 403 -11.55 -3.98 -29.12
N ASN A 404 -10.74 -2.93 -29.09
CA ASN A 404 -9.33 -3.03 -28.79
C ASN A 404 -8.82 -1.83 -27.99
N ILE A 405 -7.61 -1.98 -27.46
CA ILE A 405 -6.81 -0.91 -26.90
C ILE A 405 -5.56 -0.76 -27.78
N MET A 406 -5.29 0.43 -28.27
CA MET A 406 -4.06 0.75 -28.98
C MET A 406 -3.08 1.42 -28.03
N VAL A 407 -1.90 0.85 -27.87
CA VAL A 407 -0.80 1.46 -27.11
C VAL A 407 0.13 2.14 -28.11
N LEU A 408 0.39 3.42 -27.90
CA LEU A 408 1.13 4.30 -28.80
C LEU A 408 2.36 4.84 -28.08
N LYS A 409 3.54 4.54 -28.63
CA LYS A 409 4.79 5.08 -28.13
C LYS A 409 4.96 6.54 -28.54
N GLY A 410 5.27 7.39 -27.57
CA GLY A 410 5.65 8.79 -27.79
C GLY A 410 7.07 8.90 -28.34
N SER A 411 7.30 9.86 -29.23
CA SER A 411 8.65 10.17 -29.73
C SER A 411 9.36 11.30 -28.97
N GLY A 412 8.65 11.97 -28.06
CA GLY A 412 9.12 13.19 -27.39
C GLY A 412 9.08 14.43 -28.29
N THR A 413 8.35 14.39 -29.41
CA THR A 413 8.15 15.53 -30.31
C THR A 413 6.67 15.83 -30.57
N GLY A 414 5.76 15.31 -29.74
CA GLY A 414 4.32 15.36 -29.98
C GLY A 414 3.82 14.42 -31.08
N THR A 415 4.60 13.39 -31.44
CA THR A 415 4.20 12.37 -32.43
C THR A 415 4.22 10.97 -31.82
N PHE A 416 3.39 10.08 -32.35
CA PHE A 416 3.14 8.77 -31.75
C PHE A 416 3.10 7.65 -32.80
N THR A 417 3.57 6.47 -32.41
CA THR A 417 3.52 5.26 -33.25
C THR A 417 2.98 4.08 -32.46
N THR A 418 2.15 3.23 -33.08
CA THR A 418 1.60 2.04 -32.41
C THR A 418 2.70 1.05 -32.04
N ILE A 419 2.73 0.63 -30.77
CA ILE A 419 3.63 -0.42 -30.25
C ILE A 419 2.89 -1.69 -29.87
N ALA A 420 1.61 -1.58 -29.49
CA ALA A 420 0.78 -2.74 -29.23
C ALA A 420 -0.67 -2.46 -29.63
N THR A 421 -1.39 -3.54 -29.96
CA THR A 421 -2.84 -3.53 -30.13
C THR A 421 -3.40 -4.74 -29.40
N ILE A 422 -4.19 -4.48 -28.38
CA ILE A 422 -4.71 -5.48 -27.45
C ILE A 422 -6.17 -5.71 -27.81
N SER A 423 -6.51 -6.93 -28.23
CA SER A 423 -7.89 -7.30 -28.53
C SER A 423 -8.67 -7.56 -27.25
N MET A 424 -9.83 -6.91 -27.12
CA MET A 424 -10.76 -7.08 -25.99
C MET A 424 -11.97 -7.94 -26.35
N GLY A 425 -12.28 -8.10 -27.63
CA GLY A 425 -13.38 -8.92 -28.13
C GLY A 425 -14.80 -8.43 -27.77
N THR A 426 -14.89 -7.37 -26.98
CA THR A 426 -16.08 -6.74 -26.39
C THR A 426 -15.94 -5.22 -26.47
N TYR A 427 -16.86 -4.43 -25.91
CA TYR A 427 -16.91 -2.98 -26.06
C TYR A 427 -16.29 -2.24 -24.85
N PRO A 428 -14.95 -2.07 -24.79
CA PRO A 428 -14.31 -1.33 -23.71
C PRO A 428 -14.71 0.15 -23.80
N VAL A 429 -14.99 0.77 -22.66
CA VAL A 429 -15.45 2.17 -22.59
C VAL A 429 -14.50 3.10 -21.85
N ASP A 430 -13.78 2.57 -20.87
CA ASP A 430 -12.91 3.40 -20.01
C ASP A 430 -11.67 2.62 -19.57
N ILE A 431 -10.58 3.34 -19.29
CA ILE A 431 -9.26 2.79 -18.94
C ILE A 431 -8.56 3.60 -17.84
N ILE A 432 -7.85 2.91 -16.94
CA ILE A 432 -6.97 3.51 -15.92
C ILE A 432 -5.59 2.89 -16.09
N ALA A 433 -4.57 3.74 -16.17
CA ALA A 433 -3.17 3.35 -16.11
C ALA A 433 -2.64 3.56 -14.69
N ALA A 434 -2.21 2.48 -14.04
CA ALA A 434 -1.63 2.52 -12.70
C ALA A 434 -0.84 1.24 -12.44
N ASP A 435 0.05 1.25 -11.45
CA ASP A 435 0.69 0.02 -10.96
C ASP A 435 -0.31 -0.72 -10.05
N ILE A 436 -1.02 -1.72 -10.59
CA ILE A 436 -2.14 -2.39 -9.90
C ILE A 436 -1.61 -3.52 -9.00
N ASN A 437 -0.48 -4.11 -9.40
CA ASN A 437 0.13 -5.23 -8.71
C ASN A 437 1.30 -4.83 -7.78
N ASN A 438 1.69 -3.55 -7.76
CA ASN A 438 2.81 -2.97 -7.01
C ASN A 438 4.20 -3.48 -7.45
N ASP A 439 4.44 -3.68 -8.74
CA ASP A 439 5.73 -4.10 -9.32
C ASP A 439 6.59 -2.95 -9.88
N GLY A 440 6.06 -1.73 -9.85
CA GLY A 440 6.70 -0.50 -10.35
C GLY A 440 6.54 -0.28 -11.85
N ILE A 441 5.70 -1.06 -12.53
CA ILE A 441 5.36 -0.91 -13.95
C ILE A 441 3.88 -0.53 -14.05
N LEU A 442 3.55 0.36 -15.00
CA LEU A 442 2.16 0.71 -15.24
C LEU A 442 1.41 -0.46 -15.89
N ASP A 443 0.33 -0.87 -15.23
CA ASP A 443 -0.68 -1.80 -15.71
C ASP A 443 -1.88 -1.02 -16.29
N LEU A 444 -2.83 -1.75 -16.87
CA LEU A 444 -4.09 -1.19 -17.37
C LEU A 444 -5.28 -1.88 -16.71
N ALA A 445 -6.18 -1.13 -16.11
CA ALA A 445 -7.52 -1.57 -15.68
C ALA A 445 -8.57 -1.06 -16.66
N ILE A 446 -9.56 -1.89 -17.00
CA ILE A 446 -10.55 -1.62 -18.05
C ILE A 446 -11.93 -2.06 -17.59
N ILE A 447 -12.91 -1.21 -17.91
CA ILE A 447 -14.33 -1.55 -17.87
C ILE A 447 -14.94 -1.59 -19.26
N ASP A 448 -16.02 -2.33 -19.39
CA ASP A 448 -16.72 -2.60 -20.64
C ASP A 448 -18.22 -2.47 -20.41
N SER A 449 -18.92 -1.75 -21.28
CA SER A 449 -20.35 -1.53 -21.13
C SER A 449 -21.19 -2.76 -21.52
N SER A 450 -20.60 -3.65 -22.32
CA SER A 450 -21.25 -4.86 -22.88
C SER A 450 -20.85 -6.16 -22.18
N ASP A 451 -19.85 -6.13 -21.30
CA ASP A 451 -19.37 -7.29 -20.54
C ASP A 451 -19.72 -7.14 -19.05
N THR A 452 -19.73 -8.27 -18.34
CA THR A 452 -19.89 -8.33 -16.88
C THR A 452 -18.55 -8.36 -16.14
N ASN A 453 -17.43 -8.23 -16.86
CA ASN A 453 -16.11 -8.39 -16.30
C ASN A 453 -15.39 -7.06 -16.13
N PHE A 454 -14.84 -6.84 -14.94
CA PHE A 454 -13.72 -5.94 -14.74
C PHE A 454 -12.45 -6.65 -15.22
N ARG A 455 -11.63 -5.97 -16.02
CA ARG A 455 -10.44 -6.57 -16.63
C ARG A 455 -9.20 -5.77 -16.30
N TRP A 456 -8.08 -6.46 -16.22
CA TRP A 456 -6.78 -5.82 -16.09
C TRP A 456 -5.72 -6.53 -16.93
N LEU A 457 -4.72 -5.77 -17.37
CA LEU A 457 -3.54 -6.28 -18.06
C LEU A 457 -2.30 -5.80 -17.32
N ILE A 458 -1.35 -6.71 -17.14
CA ILE A 458 -0.10 -6.44 -16.45
C ILE A 458 0.93 -5.90 -17.44
N GLY A 459 1.53 -4.75 -17.14
CA GLY A 459 2.57 -4.13 -17.96
C GLY A 459 3.86 -4.94 -17.93
N ASN A 460 4.46 -5.17 -19.10
CA ASN A 460 5.76 -5.83 -19.19
C ASN A 460 6.93 -4.83 -19.15
N GLY A 461 6.63 -3.53 -19.17
CA GLY A 461 7.61 -2.44 -19.11
C GLY A 461 8.32 -2.14 -20.43
N ASP A 462 7.89 -2.77 -21.53
CA ASP A 462 8.38 -2.55 -22.89
C ASP A 462 7.28 -2.01 -23.82
N GLY A 463 6.17 -1.54 -23.25
CA GLY A 463 4.97 -1.12 -23.98
C GLY A 463 4.02 -2.26 -24.37
N THR A 464 4.35 -3.51 -24.04
CA THR A 464 3.46 -4.67 -24.17
C THR A 464 2.83 -5.05 -22.84
N PHE A 465 1.74 -5.83 -22.91
CA PHE A 465 0.93 -6.19 -21.74
C PHE A 465 0.57 -7.68 -21.74
N THR A 466 0.53 -8.27 -20.55
CA THR A 466 0.10 -9.65 -20.30
C THR A 466 -1.34 -9.68 -19.79
N GLY A 467 -2.22 -10.42 -20.46
CA GLY A 467 -3.64 -10.50 -20.09
C GLY A 467 -4.55 -10.60 -21.33
N PRO A 468 -5.86 -10.30 -21.19
CA PRO A 468 -6.50 -9.77 -19.97
C PRO A 468 -6.77 -10.84 -18.91
N SER A 469 -6.49 -10.50 -17.66
CA SER A 469 -7.13 -11.17 -16.51
C SER A 469 -8.49 -10.52 -16.27
N GLN A 470 -9.41 -11.25 -15.63
CA GLN A 470 -10.78 -10.79 -15.48
C GLN A 470 -11.43 -11.24 -14.17
N LEU A 471 -12.33 -10.41 -13.67
CA LEU A 471 -13.21 -10.70 -12.55
C LEU A 471 -14.64 -10.37 -12.93
N ASN A 472 -15.54 -11.34 -12.74
CA ASN A 472 -16.96 -11.10 -12.96
C ASN A 472 -17.51 -10.20 -11.84
N VAL A 473 -17.98 -9.03 -12.23
CA VAL A 473 -18.62 -8.02 -11.38
C VAL A 473 -20.13 -8.00 -11.61
N VAL A 474 -20.77 -9.13 -11.91
CA VAL A 474 -22.23 -9.40 -11.94
C VAL A 474 -23.08 -8.47 -12.84
N THR A 475 -22.51 -7.46 -13.50
CA THR A 475 -23.26 -6.35 -14.09
C THR A 475 -22.75 -5.91 -15.44
N THR A 476 -23.66 -5.77 -16.40
CA THR A 476 -23.46 -5.05 -17.67
C THR A 476 -24.00 -3.62 -17.50
N ASP A 477 -23.36 -2.59 -18.10
CA ASP A 477 -23.61 -1.13 -17.95
C ASP A 477 -22.54 -0.33 -17.18
N ALA A 478 -21.31 -0.82 -17.09
CA ALA A 478 -20.22 0.00 -16.58
C ALA A 478 -19.96 1.17 -17.54
N GLU A 479 -19.99 2.41 -17.02
CA GLU A 479 -19.85 3.65 -17.83
C GLU A 479 -18.66 4.51 -17.38
N THR A 480 -18.27 4.41 -16.11
CA THR A 480 -17.18 5.18 -15.53
C THR A 480 -16.53 4.36 -14.42
N PHE A 481 -15.28 4.63 -14.13
CA PHE A 481 -14.63 4.08 -12.95
C PHE A 481 -13.50 4.98 -12.47
N ALA A 482 -13.20 4.87 -11.18
CA ALA A 482 -12.12 5.58 -10.52
C ALA A 482 -11.30 4.61 -9.69
N ALA A 483 -10.06 4.98 -9.40
CA ALA A 483 -9.15 4.18 -8.61
C ALA A 483 -8.55 4.99 -7.46
N GLY A 484 -8.34 4.34 -6.32
CA GLY A 484 -7.76 4.94 -5.11
C GLY A 484 -7.65 3.92 -3.99
N ASP A 485 -6.81 4.15 -3.00
CA ASP A 485 -6.69 3.28 -1.81
C ASP A 485 -7.82 3.59 -0.82
N LEU A 486 -8.94 2.89 -0.90
CA LEU A 486 -10.18 3.18 -0.17
C LEU A 486 -10.17 2.66 1.27
N ASN A 487 -9.27 1.73 1.59
CA ASN A 487 -9.16 1.11 2.92
C ASN A 487 -7.84 1.45 3.64
N GLY A 488 -6.94 2.20 2.99
CA GLY A 488 -5.67 2.62 3.54
C GLY A 488 -4.61 1.51 3.63
N ASP A 489 -4.72 0.44 2.85
CA ASP A 489 -3.78 -0.69 2.84
C ASP A 489 -2.60 -0.51 1.87
N GLY A 490 -2.54 0.64 1.17
CA GLY A 490 -1.51 0.98 0.22
C GLY A 490 -1.67 0.31 -1.14
N ARG A 491 -2.84 -0.25 -1.44
CA ARG A 491 -3.14 -0.88 -2.72
C ARG A 491 -4.25 -0.12 -3.42
N LEU A 492 -4.19 -0.17 -4.74
CA LEU A 492 -5.17 0.50 -5.56
C LEU A 492 -6.48 -0.31 -5.58
N ASP A 493 -7.55 0.28 -5.05
CA ASP A 493 -8.93 -0.21 -5.15
C ASP A 493 -9.64 0.49 -6.31
N PHE A 494 -10.79 -0.05 -6.71
CA PHE A 494 -11.59 0.51 -7.82
C PHE A 494 -13.04 0.75 -7.44
N VAL A 495 -13.62 1.77 -8.06
CA VAL A 495 -15.04 2.13 -7.95
C VAL A 495 -15.60 2.18 -9.36
N ILE A 496 -16.59 1.35 -9.68
CA ILE A 496 -17.23 1.29 -11.00
C ILE A 496 -18.64 1.86 -10.90
N GLY A 497 -18.97 2.80 -11.79
CA GLY A 497 -20.29 3.40 -11.92
C GLY A 497 -21.18 2.67 -12.92
N HIS A 498 -22.38 2.32 -12.46
CA HIS A 498 -23.40 1.64 -13.25
C HIS A 498 -24.60 2.58 -13.45
N GLN A 499 -24.62 3.27 -14.59
CA GLN A 499 -25.56 4.37 -14.83
C GLN A 499 -27.02 3.89 -14.83
N SER A 500 -27.31 2.76 -15.48
CA SER A 500 -28.68 2.25 -15.64
C SER A 500 -29.16 1.48 -14.41
N GLN A 501 -28.23 0.84 -13.70
CA GLN A 501 -28.52 0.10 -12.47
C GLN A 501 -28.52 0.95 -11.19
N ASN A 502 -28.22 2.25 -11.28
CA ASN A 502 -28.30 3.15 -10.14
C ASN A 502 -27.42 2.68 -8.96
N LYS A 503 -26.15 2.34 -9.24
CA LYS A 503 -25.22 1.87 -8.20
C LYS A 503 -23.75 2.11 -8.54
N LEU A 504 -22.91 2.07 -7.50
CA LEU A 504 -21.47 1.80 -7.63
C LEU A 504 -21.17 0.37 -7.22
N THR A 505 -20.15 -0.20 -7.84
CA THR A 505 -19.47 -1.41 -7.39
C THR A 505 -18.09 -1.03 -6.87
N ILE A 506 -17.79 -1.40 -5.62
CA ILE A 506 -16.48 -1.17 -4.99
C ILE A 506 -15.69 -2.48 -5.04
N LEU A 507 -14.46 -2.41 -5.52
CA LEU A 507 -13.51 -3.51 -5.63
C LEU A 507 -12.29 -3.23 -4.75
N LEU A 508 -12.27 -3.78 -3.54
CA LEU A 508 -11.12 -3.66 -2.65
C LEU A 508 -10.05 -4.70 -3.00
N ASN A 509 -8.85 -4.26 -3.30
CA ASN A 509 -7.72 -5.06 -3.73
C ASN A 509 -7.10 -5.85 -2.57
N THR A 510 -7.67 -7.01 -2.33
CA THR A 510 -7.20 -7.98 -1.33
C THR A 510 -6.02 -8.85 -1.78
N CYS A 511 -5.30 -8.42 -2.82
CA CYS A 511 -4.08 -9.02 -3.37
C CYS A 511 -3.43 -10.05 -2.39
N LYS A 512 -3.49 -11.34 -2.73
CA LYS A 512 -2.84 -12.37 -1.90
C LYS A 512 -1.49 -12.74 -2.48
N TYR A 513 -0.42 -12.45 -1.74
CA TYR A 513 0.89 -13.01 -2.07
C TYR A 513 0.79 -14.52 -2.00
N CYS A 514 1.24 -15.20 -3.06
CA CYS A 514 1.25 -16.64 -3.10
C CYS A 514 2.05 -17.16 -1.89
N LYS A 515 1.38 -17.85 -0.96
CA LYS A 515 2.08 -18.87 -0.18
C LYS A 515 2.43 -19.97 -1.17
N SER A 516 3.72 -20.10 -1.51
CA SER A 516 4.22 -21.30 -2.16
C SER A 516 4.00 -22.51 -1.27
#